data_AF-A0A3D2Q6V1-F1
#
_entry.id   AF-A0A3D2Q6V1-F1
#
_cell.length_a   1.000
_cell.length_b   1.000
_cell.length_c   1.000
_cell.angle_alpha   90.00
_cell.angle_beta   90.00
_cell.angle_gamma   90.00
#
_symmetry.space_group_name_H-M   'P 1'
#
loop_
_entity.id
_entity.type
_entity.pdbx_description
1 polymer ?
#
loop_
_entity_poly.entity_id
_entity_poly.type
_entity_poly.pdbx_seq_one_letter_code
_entity_poly.pdbx_strand_id
1 'polypeptide(L)'
;MNKKLYLFLFCLLLLPLFIFAQEAGLPEVAPPTIITELAVLAGLSLLPYVVMLLTSYVKIVIVLSLLRNALGVQQSPPNQVINGIALLMTIYVMFPTASQMYEKSREFIHKQPPTELFSGPTAAYMIEIADQAKEPMRQFLERNTLNKHIA
;
A
#
# COMPACT_ATOMS: atom_id res chain seq x y z
N MET A 1 -36.32 -32.38 9.10
CA MET A 1 -34.89 -32.00 9.20
C MET A 1 -34.30 -32.02 7.80
N ASN A 2 -33.96 -30.85 7.27
CA ASN A 2 -33.86 -30.62 5.83
C ASN A 2 -32.51 -31.14 5.28
N LYS A 3 -32.54 -32.07 4.32
CA LYS A 3 -31.33 -32.63 3.66
C LYS A 3 -30.36 -31.55 3.15
N LYS A 4 -30.86 -30.36 2.82
CA LYS A 4 -30.06 -29.19 2.41
C LYS A 4 -29.12 -28.67 3.52
N LEU A 5 -29.49 -28.82 4.80
CA LEU A 5 -28.68 -28.38 5.94
C LEU A 5 -27.48 -29.32 6.19
N TYR A 6 -27.67 -30.63 6.01
CA TYR A 6 -26.57 -31.60 6.08
C TYR A 6 -25.58 -31.46 4.92
N LEU A 7 -26.08 -31.14 3.72
CA LEU A 7 -25.22 -30.87 2.56
C LEU A 7 -24.33 -29.63 2.79
N PHE A 8 -24.88 -28.58 3.41
CA PHE A 8 -24.13 -27.37 3.73
C PHE A 8 -23.10 -27.61 4.86
N LEU A 9 -23.47 -28.36 5.90
CA LEU A 9 -22.57 -28.71 7.00
C LEU A 9 -21.42 -29.63 6.54
N PHE A 10 -21.69 -30.57 5.63
CA PHE A 10 -20.68 -31.45 5.02
C PHE A 10 -19.70 -30.66 4.14
N CYS A 11 -20.19 -29.65 3.41
CA CYS A 11 -19.36 -28.77 2.60
C CYS A 11 -18.46 -27.86 3.47
N LEU A 12 -18.98 -27.35 4.60
CA LEU A 12 -18.22 -26.53 5.55
C LEU A 12 -17.08 -27.31 6.23
N LEU A 13 -17.29 -28.62 6.47
CA LEU A 13 -16.32 -29.50 7.12
C LEU A 13 -15.24 -30.01 6.14
N LEU A 14 -15.50 -29.98 4.82
CA LEU A 14 -14.56 -30.38 3.76
C LEU A 14 -13.62 -29.27 3.26
N LEU A 15 -13.92 -27.99 3.55
CA LEU A 15 -13.05 -26.85 3.23
C LEU A 15 -11.58 -26.99 3.71
N PRO A 16 -11.28 -27.47 4.93
CA PRO A 16 -9.89 -27.61 5.38
C PRO A 16 -9.11 -28.70 4.63
N LEU A 17 -9.77 -29.65 3.95
CA LEU A 17 -9.09 -30.67 3.12
C LEU A 17 -8.68 -30.12 1.75
N PHE A 18 -9.36 -29.08 1.24
CA PHE A 18 -8.95 -28.41 0.01
C PHE A 18 -7.68 -27.57 0.19
N ILE A 19 -7.44 -27.06 1.41
CA ILE A 19 -6.23 -26.29 1.75
C ILE A 19 -4.98 -27.19 1.68
N PHE A 20 -5.09 -28.47 2.07
CA PHE A 20 -3.98 -29.43 1.98
C PHE A 20 -3.78 -30.04 0.58
N ALA A 21 -4.78 -29.96 -0.31
CA ALA A 21 -4.71 -30.56 -1.65
C ALA A 21 -4.00 -29.68 -2.69
N GLN A 22 -3.65 -28.43 -2.35
CA GLN A 22 -2.89 -27.52 -3.22
C GLN A 22 -1.37 -27.68 -3.06
N GLU A 23 -0.89 -28.93 -3.02
CA GLU A 23 0.53 -29.28 -3.10
C GLU A 23 0.77 -30.21 -4.31
N ALA A 24 0.02 -30.01 -5.40
CA ALA A 24 0.16 -30.78 -6.62
C ALA A 24 0.25 -29.87 -7.85
N GLY A 25 1.48 -29.56 -8.25
CA GLY A 25 1.79 -29.23 -9.65
C GLY A 25 1.99 -27.75 -10.00
N LEU A 26 2.80 -27.02 -9.23
CA LEU A 26 3.54 -25.87 -9.76
C LEU A 26 5.00 -26.31 -9.98
N PRO A 27 5.68 -25.80 -11.03
CA PRO A 27 7.07 -26.16 -11.31
C PRO A 27 7.92 -25.96 -10.06
N GLU A 28 8.87 -26.87 -9.84
CA GLU A 28 9.87 -26.81 -8.77
C GLU A 28 10.78 -25.59 -8.97
N VAL A 29 10.22 -24.41 -8.73
CA VAL A 29 10.94 -23.17 -8.52
C VAL A 29 11.29 -23.19 -7.05
N ALA A 30 12.59 -23.13 -6.73
CA ALA A 30 13.11 -23.14 -5.38
C ALA A 30 12.18 -22.35 -4.43
N PRO A 31 11.69 -22.96 -3.33
CA PRO A 31 10.76 -22.27 -2.45
C PRO A 31 11.40 -20.93 -2.07
N PRO A 32 10.69 -19.78 -2.24
CA PRO A 32 11.21 -18.53 -1.74
C PRO A 32 11.61 -18.77 -0.30
N THR A 33 12.87 -18.46 0.04
CA THR A 33 13.35 -18.70 1.39
C THR A 33 12.40 -17.97 2.33
N ILE A 34 12.03 -18.58 3.45
CA ILE A 34 11.13 -18.00 4.47
C ILE A 34 11.51 -16.53 4.79
N ILE A 35 12.80 -16.21 4.68
CA ILE A 35 13.36 -14.86 4.80
C ILE A 35 12.78 -13.86 3.76
N THR A 36 12.66 -14.23 2.48
CA THR A 36 12.11 -13.37 1.41
C THR A 36 10.63 -13.12 1.63
N GLU A 37 9.86 -14.13 2.00
CA GLU A 37 8.42 -13.98 2.28
C GLU A 37 8.19 -13.08 3.50
N LEU A 38 8.94 -13.30 4.58
CA LEU A 38 8.90 -12.45 5.78
C LEU A 38 9.30 -11.00 5.46
N ALA A 39 10.32 -10.80 4.62
CA ALA A 39 10.74 -9.46 4.21
C ALA A 39 9.66 -8.72 3.42
N VAL A 40 8.95 -9.40 2.52
CA VAL A 40 7.83 -8.82 1.76
C VAL A 40 6.68 -8.46 2.68
N LEU A 41 6.28 -9.35 3.60
CA LEU A 41 5.21 -9.07 4.57
C LEU A 41 5.55 -7.91 5.50
N ALA A 42 6.79 -7.87 5.99
CA ALA A 42 7.29 -6.76 6.79
C ALA A 42 7.22 -5.43 6.01
N GLY A 43 7.72 -5.41 4.77
CA GLY A 43 7.64 -4.24 3.90
C GLY A 43 6.21 -3.77 3.64
N LEU A 44 5.28 -4.70 3.38
CA LEU A 44 3.88 -4.37 3.11
C LEU A 44 3.18 -3.77 4.33
N SER A 45 3.53 -4.22 5.54
CA SER A 45 3.00 -3.66 6.80
C SER A 45 3.48 -2.23 7.07
N LEU A 46 4.70 -1.87 6.65
CA LEU A 46 5.29 -0.55 6.85
C LEU A 46 4.87 0.45 5.75
N LEU A 47 4.50 -0.05 4.57
CA LEU A 47 4.09 0.73 3.42
C LEU A 47 3.04 1.82 3.73
N PRO A 48 1.90 1.56 4.42
CA PRO A 48 0.92 2.60 4.69
C PRO A 48 1.48 3.75 5.53
N TYR A 49 2.40 3.46 6.45
CA TYR A 49 3.06 4.48 7.26
C TYR A 49 3.99 5.37 6.44
N VAL A 50 4.81 4.75 5.58
CA VAL A 50 5.71 5.48 4.67
C VAL A 50 4.92 6.38 3.72
N VAL A 51 3.79 5.89 3.18
CA VAL A 51 2.91 6.70 2.32
C VAL A 51 2.38 7.91 3.08
N MET A 52 1.97 7.77 4.34
CA MET A 52 1.55 8.91 5.14
C MET A 52 2.68 9.94 5.36
N LEU A 53 3.92 9.49 5.56
CA LEU A 53 5.06 10.38 5.77
C LEU A 53 5.51 11.12 4.51
N LEU A 54 5.48 10.46 3.34
CA LEU A 54 5.94 11.02 2.08
C LEU A 54 4.90 11.92 1.38
N THR A 55 3.68 11.97 1.91
CA THR A 55 2.57 12.74 1.33
C THR A 55 2.25 13.99 2.15
N SER A 56 1.23 14.75 1.73
CA SER A 56 0.75 15.93 2.47
C SER A 56 0.05 15.61 3.80
N TYR A 57 -0.17 14.33 4.13
CA TYR A 57 -0.95 13.90 5.29
C TYR A 57 -0.45 14.52 6.60
N VAL A 58 0.86 14.48 6.85
CA VAL A 58 1.46 14.98 8.10
C VAL A 58 1.17 16.48 8.32
N LYS A 59 1.33 17.31 7.29
CA LYS A 59 1.04 18.76 7.42
C LYS A 59 -0.43 19.00 7.71
N ILE A 60 -1.34 18.29 7.01
CA ILE A 60 -2.78 18.46 7.15
C ILE A 60 -3.25 18.03 8.55
N VAL A 61 -2.85 16.85 9.02
CA VAL A 61 -3.28 16.33 10.33
C VAL A 61 -2.77 17.19 11.49
N ILE A 62 -1.56 17.73 11.38
CA ILE A 62 -0.99 18.64 12.39
C ILE A 62 -1.81 19.93 12.45
N VAL A 63 -2.07 20.57 11.31
CA VAL A 63 -2.85 21.82 11.27
C VAL A 63 -4.26 21.62 11.83
N LEU A 64 -4.94 20.53 11.45
CA LEU A 64 -6.27 20.22 11.99
C LEU A 64 -6.24 19.92 13.50
N SER A 65 -5.19 19.26 13.99
CA SER A 65 -5.02 18.99 15.43
C SER A 65 -4.74 20.27 16.23
N LEU A 66 -3.94 21.18 15.66
CA LEU A 66 -3.70 22.51 16.26
C LEU A 66 -4.98 23.33 16.28
N LEU A 67 -5.77 23.29 15.20
CA LEU A 67 -7.07 23.96 15.14
C LEU A 67 -8.01 23.43 16.22
N ARG A 68 -8.08 22.11 16.44
CA ARG A 68 -8.88 21.54 17.53
C ARG A 68 -8.47 22.12 18.88
N ASN A 69 -7.17 22.15 19.17
CA ASN A 69 -6.67 22.68 20.44
C ASN A 69 -7.01 24.18 20.60
N ALA A 70 -6.95 24.94 19.51
CA ALA A 70 -7.27 26.37 19.51
C ALA A 70 -8.76 26.66 19.78
N LEU A 71 -9.67 25.73 19.43
CA LEU A 71 -11.11 25.88 19.69
C LEU A 71 -11.51 25.68 21.16
N GLY A 72 -10.60 25.23 22.03
CA GLY A 72 -10.86 25.09 23.48
C GLY A 72 -11.91 24.04 23.86
N VAL A 73 -12.40 23.25 22.91
CA VAL A 73 -13.41 22.21 23.10
C VAL A 73 -12.76 20.84 23.32
N GLN A 74 -13.03 20.19 24.45
CA GLN A 74 -12.27 19.02 24.91
C GLN A 74 -12.64 17.68 24.23
N GLN A 75 -13.72 17.61 23.44
CA GLN A 75 -14.23 16.34 22.89
C GLN A 75 -14.70 16.43 21.44
N SER A 76 -14.77 17.63 20.87
CA SER A 76 -15.16 17.85 19.48
C SER A 76 -14.02 18.53 18.74
N PRO A 77 -13.57 18.03 17.57
CA PRO A 77 -13.87 16.75 16.92
C PRO A 77 -13.00 15.57 17.43
N PRO A 78 -13.50 14.31 17.40
CA PRO A 78 -12.71 13.13 17.74
C PRO A 78 -11.48 12.93 16.85
N ASN A 79 -10.41 12.33 17.37
CA ASN A 79 -9.16 12.05 16.62
C ASN A 79 -9.41 11.25 15.34
N GLN A 80 -10.36 10.29 15.38
CA GLN A 80 -10.71 9.48 14.22
C GLN A 80 -11.30 10.32 13.07
N VAL A 81 -12.08 11.36 13.39
CA VAL A 81 -12.66 12.27 12.40
C VAL A 81 -11.58 13.14 11.79
N ILE A 82 -10.66 13.67 12.62
CA ILE A 82 -9.53 14.48 12.14
C ILE A 82 -8.66 13.68 11.17
N ASN A 83 -8.32 12.43 11.55
CA ASN A 83 -7.52 11.55 10.69
C ASN A 83 -8.26 11.18 9.39
N GLY A 84 -9.57 10.94 9.46
CA GLY A 84 -10.39 10.66 8.28
C GLY A 84 -10.44 11.84 7.30
N ILE A 85 -10.67 13.05 7.80
CA ILE A 85 -10.65 14.28 6.99
C ILE A 85 -9.25 14.50 6.40
N ALA A 86 -8.19 14.30 7.20
CA ALA A 86 -6.82 14.44 6.74
C ALA A 86 -6.49 13.47 5.59
N LEU A 87 -6.93 12.21 5.66
CA LEU A 87 -6.74 11.24 4.58
C LEU A 87 -7.48 11.64 3.30
N LEU A 88 -8.75 12.05 3.39
CA LEU A 88 -9.52 12.48 2.23
C LEU A 88 -8.90 13.70 1.54
N MET A 89 -8.50 14.70 2.34
CA MET A 89 -7.81 15.88 1.84
C MET A 89 -6.45 15.53 1.22
N THR A 90 -5.74 14.55 1.79
CA THR A 90 -4.48 14.06 1.22
C THR A 90 -4.70 13.44 -0.16
N ILE A 91 -5.72 12.60 -0.33
CA ILE A 91 -6.04 12.00 -1.63
C ILE A 91 -6.36 13.10 -2.66
N TYR A 92 -7.14 14.11 -2.27
CA TYR A 92 -7.47 15.24 -3.14
C TYR A 92 -6.23 16.04 -3.57
N VAL A 93 -5.36 16.40 -2.61
CA VAL A 93 -4.13 17.17 -2.88
C VAL A 93 -3.09 16.35 -3.66
N MET A 94 -3.01 15.05 -3.42
CA MET A 94 -2.05 14.15 -4.06
C MET A 94 -2.48 13.65 -5.44
N PHE A 95 -3.73 13.87 -5.86
CA PHE A 95 -4.25 13.43 -7.15
C PHE A 95 -3.32 13.70 -8.36
N PRO A 96 -2.78 14.93 -8.58
CA PRO A 96 -1.91 15.20 -9.73
C PRO A 96 -0.57 14.47 -9.67
N THR A 97 -0.01 14.27 -8.48
CA THR A 97 1.24 13.52 -8.30
C THR A 97 1.01 12.04 -8.55
N ALA A 98 -0.08 11.48 -7.98
CA ALA A 98 -0.46 10.09 -8.18
C ALA A 98 -0.76 9.78 -9.65
N SER A 99 -1.46 10.68 -10.36
CA SER A 99 -1.72 10.54 -11.79
C SER A 99 -0.43 10.51 -12.62
N GLN A 100 0.53 11.40 -12.34
CA GLN A 100 1.83 11.40 -13.02
C GLN A 100 2.64 10.13 -12.76
N MET A 101 2.64 9.65 -11.50
CA MET A 101 3.29 8.38 -11.16
C MET A 101 2.66 7.23 -11.94
N TYR A 102 1.32 7.19 -11.99
CA TYR A 102 0.59 6.14 -12.69
C TYR A 102 0.86 6.12 -14.19
N GLU A 103 0.87 7.27 -14.87
CA GLU A 103 1.17 7.32 -16.31
C GLU A 103 2.62 6.90 -16.61
N LYS A 104 3.60 7.34 -15.80
CA LYS A 104 5.00 6.90 -15.95
C LYS A 104 5.17 5.39 -15.72
N SER A 105 4.54 4.86 -14.67
CA SER A 105 4.58 3.42 -14.38
C SER A 105 3.90 2.60 -15.48
N ARG A 106 2.77 3.08 -16.02
CA ARG A 106 2.03 2.40 -17.09
C ARG A 106 2.88 2.24 -18.35
N GLU A 107 3.63 3.26 -18.75
CA GLU A 107 4.51 3.19 -19.91
C GLU A 107 5.56 2.08 -19.75
N PHE A 108 6.11 1.94 -18.55
CA PHE A 108 7.13 0.93 -18.26
C PHE A 108 6.53 -0.49 -18.18
N ILE A 109 5.39 -0.65 -17.52
CA ILE A 109 4.72 -1.95 -17.37
C ILE A 109 4.37 -2.57 -18.72
N HIS A 110 4.04 -1.75 -19.73
CA HIS A 110 3.71 -2.24 -21.07
C HIS A 110 4.92 -2.81 -21.82
N LYS A 111 6.16 -2.41 -21.47
CA LYS A 111 7.38 -2.86 -22.17
C LYS A 111 7.86 -4.23 -21.71
N GLN A 112 7.61 -4.61 -20.45
CA GLN A 112 8.05 -5.87 -19.85
C GLN A 112 7.01 -6.39 -18.85
N PRO A 113 6.07 -7.27 -19.23
CA PRO A 113 5.12 -7.83 -18.27
C PRO A 113 5.84 -8.79 -17.31
N PRO A 114 5.70 -8.63 -15.98
CA PRO A 114 6.26 -9.59 -15.04
C PRO A 114 5.55 -10.93 -15.21
N THR A 115 6.30 -11.97 -15.57
CA THR A 115 5.76 -13.32 -15.80
C THR A 115 5.46 -14.01 -14.46
N GLU A 116 6.08 -13.58 -13.36
CA GLU A 116 5.80 -14.03 -12.00
C GLU A 116 5.84 -12.86 -10.99
N LEU A 117 5.02 -12.92 -9.93
CA LEU A 117 4.90 -11.84 -8.94
C LEU A 117 5.92 -11.93 -7.79
N PHE A 118 6.45 -13.12 -7.52
CA PHE A 118 7.32 -13.40 -6.36
C PHE A 118 8.57 -14.16 -6.78
N SER A 119 9.28 -13.65 -7.80
CA SER A 119 10.55 -14.23 -8.28
C SER A 119 11.72 -13.24 -8.14
N GLY A 120 12.95 -13.74 -8.08
CA GLY A 120 14.17 -12.91 -8.03
C GLY A 120 14.28 -11.86 -9.15
N PRO A 121 13.97 -12.21 -10.42
CA PRO A 121 13.88 -11.25 -11.52
C PRO A 121 12.77 -10.19 -11.34
N THR A 122 11.66 -10.54 -10.70
CA THR A 122 10.57 -9.59 -10.40
C THR A 122 11.02 -8.52 -9.41
N ALA A 123 11.87 -8.86 -8.44
CA ALA A 123 12.39 -7.88 -7.49
C ALA A 123 13.22 -6.78 -8.19
N ALA A 124 14.07 -7.15 -9.16
CA ALA A 124 14.82 -6.19 -9.96
C ALA A 124 13.90 -5.30 -10.82
N TYR A 125 12.88 -5.91 -11.43
CA TYR A 125 11.86 -5.20 -12.21
C TYR A 125 11.05 -4.20 -11.36
N MET A 126 10.70 -4.54 -10.11
CA MET A 126 10.01 -3.63 -9.18
C MET A 126 10.88 -2.44 -8.78
N ILE A 127 12.20 -2.64 -8.62
CA ILE A 127 13.15 -1.55 -8.33
C ILE A 127 13.22 -0.59 -9.52
N GLU A 128 13.21 -1.10 -10.76
CA GLU A 128 13.27 -0.27 -11.95
C GLU A 128 11.98 0.57 -12.16
N ILE A 129 10.81 -0.03 -11.90
CA ILE A 129 9.55 0.74 -11.85
C ILE A 129 9.61 1.82 -10.79
N ALA A 130 10.09 1.48 -9.58
CA ALA A 130 10.18 2.42 -8.48
C ALA A 130 11.12 3.60 -8.83
N ASP A 131 12.20 3.35 -9.57
CA ASP A 131 13.15 4.36 -10.01
C ASP A 131 12.56 5.35 -11.02
N GLN A 132 11.62 4.93 -11.85
CA GLN A 132 10.93 5.84 -12.78
C GLN A 132 9.73 6.53 -12.11
N ALA A 133 9.04 5.81 -11.23
CA ALA A 133 7.88 6.30 -10.50
C ALA A 133 8.24 7.29 -9.38
N LYS A 134 9.49 7.31 -8.90
CA LYS A 134 9.93 8.25 -7.85
C LYS A 134 9.99 9.70 -8.32
N GLU A 135 10.14 9.95 -9.62
CA GLU A 135 10.39 11.31 -10.13
C GLU A 135 9.28 12.33 -9.79
N PRO A 136 7.98 12.05 -10.03
CA PRO A 136 6.92 12.96 -9.62
C PRO A 136 6.84 13.15 -8.09
N MET A 137 7.13 12.10 -7.33
CA MET A 137 7.17 12.18 -5.86
C MET A 137 8.34 13.06 -5.38
N ARG A 138 9.52 12.92 -5.97
CA ARG A 138 10.68 13.77 -5.71
C ARG A 138 10.36 15.23 -5.97
N GLN A 139 9.74 15.54 -7.11
CA GLN A 139 9.31 16.91 -7.43
C GLN A 139 8.29 17.46 -6.43
N PHE A 140 7.34 16.64 -5.98
CA PHE A 140 6.39 17.03 -4.95
C PHE A 140 7.11 17.40 -3.63
N LEU A 141 8.09 16.59 -3.21
CA LEU A 141 8.87 16.82 -2.01
C LEU A 141 9.74 18.08 -2.11
N GLU A 142 10.41 18.30 -3.23
CA GLU A 142 11.22 19.51 -3.47
C GLU A 142 10.37 20.77 -3.38
N ARG A 143 9.19 20.78 -4.01
CA ARG A 143 8.24 21.90 -3.92
C ARG A 143 7.74 22.15 -2.49
N ASN A 144 7.76 21.14 -1.63
CA ASN A 144 7.26 21.18 -0.26
C ASN A 144 8.34 21.29 0.82
N THR A 145 9.61 21.32 0.41
CA THR A 145 10.79 21.42 1.28
C THR A 145 11.33 22.84 1.25
N LEU A 146 11.86 23.32 2.37
CA LEU A 146 12.47 24.64 2.43
C LEU A 146 13.79 24.64 1.66
N ASN A 147 14.02 25.64 0.81
CA ASN A 147 15.24 25.78 0.00
C ASN A 147 16.55 25.70 0.83
N LYS A 148 16.50 26.08 2.11
CA LYS A 148 17.63 25.98 3.05
C LYS A 148 18.09 24.54 3.32
N HIS A 149 17.23 23.54 3.13
CA HIS A 149 17.53 22.13 3.39
C HIS A 149 17.84 21.31 2.13
N ILE A 150 17.87 21.96 0.96
CA ILE A 150 18.11 21.33 -0.35
C ILE A 150 19.53 21.64 -0.86
N ALA A 151 20.21 22.63 -0.27
CA ALA A 151 21.55 23.08 -0.62
C ALA A 151 22.61 22.58 0.38
#